data_AF-A0A8D8M6F2-F1
#
_entry.id   AF-A0A8D8M6F2-F1
#
_cell.length_a   1.000
_cell.length_b   1.000
_cell.length_c   1.000
_cell.angle_alpha   90.00
_cell.angle_beta   90.00
_cell.angle_gamma   90.00
#
_symmetry.space_group_name_H-M   'P 1'
#
loop_
_entity.id
_entity.type
_entity.pdbx_description
1 polymer ?
#
loop_
_entity_poly.entity_id
_entity_poly.type
_entity_poly.pdbx_seq_one_letter_code
_entity_poly.pdbx_strand_id
1 'polypeptide(L)'
;MRIQVETAAETVADFYKNGEILLTGGTGFMGKLMIDKILRSFPDINNIYLMVRNKRGLTPEERVEKIFKTAIFDPLNREVPDFRSKIKLIPADIESENLGLSPENKKLLLSKVNIVFHCAASVRFDEELQIGVKTNLYATSQMLNLAKQCPHLKMFIYVSTAFSHFKMRTNVEEKLYKPDSSYRELIQVLKLSPNDPELKQLKKKYSKENANTYCLTKAASEELLSEEGRSYPVCIFRPSIVISTAKDPIPGWIDNLYGPTGLVTGVQAGVVRSIYCDPDVIADMVPVDLAVNALVCCTRDAYNRIQQDPSTLPIYNYVSSKDNPITWYEFQSKAFDHGVKNPPSRCLWYCFSYMVASKTLHTFLAFMLHYLPGYLFDMMFWATGQPMRLIPIYRRLDRASDALEPFSTQNWTFDNQNVQDTWTRLSSEERDKFPFNIRDLDWDSYMIDYIRGTMIHHLQDSMEPDVRKKALKRYYRLYLCHLLLKGVIIFLIGLLFWSIFCLVLGS
;
A
#
# COMPACT_ATOMS: atom_id res chain seq x y z
N MET A 1 -23.61 -21.58 -7.70
CA MET A 1 -24.20 -22.31 -6.56
C MET A 1 -24.57 -21.28 -5.50
N ARG A 2 -25.82 -21.28 -5.02
CA ARG A 2 -26.32 -20.27 -4.05
C ARG A 2 -25.76 -20.55 -2.65
N ILE A 3 -25.69 -19.54 -1.79
CA ILE A 3 -25.26 -19.64 -0.38
C ILE A 3 -25.93 -20.87 0.27
N GLN A 4 -25.11 -21.80 0.75
CA GLN A 4 -25.58 -22.96 1.52
C GLN A 4 -25.46 -22.61 3.00
N VAL A 5 -26.57 -22.75 3.72
CA VAL A 5 -26.60 -22.48 5.17
C VAL A 5 -25.94 -23.65 5.89
N GLU A 6 -24.79 -23.40 6.49
CA GLU A 6 -23.97 -24.31 7.28
C GLU A 6 -23.87 -23.81 8.73
N THR A 7 -23.41 -24.68 9.64
CA THR A 7 -23.11 -24.28 11.01
C THR A 7 -21.99 -23.25 11.05
N ALA A 8 -22.14 -22.22 11.89
CA ALA A 8 -21.12 -21.20 12.10
C ALA A 8 -19.77 -21.82 12.51
N ALA A 9 -18.67 -21.23 12.05
CA ALA A 9 -17.33 -21.60 12.48
C ALA A 9 -17.06 -21.03 13.89
N GLU A 10 -16.76 -21.92 14.84
CA GLU A 10 -16.52 -21.56 16.25
C GLU A 10 -15.23 -20.75 16.40
N THR A 11 -14.12 -21.26 15.87
CA THR A 11 -12.83 -20.56 15.86
C THR A 11 -12.38 -20.14 14.45
N VAL A 12 -11.42 -19.21 14.37
CA VAL A 12 -10.74 -18.86 13.11
C VAL A 12 -10.07 -20.10 12.51
N ALA A 13 -9.47 -20.97 13.33
CA ALA A 13 -8.82 -22.18 12.85
C ALA A 13 -9.80 -23.18 12.20
N ASP A 14 -10.99 -23.35 12.78
CA ASP A 14 -12.02 -24.24 12.25
C ASP A 14 -12.50 -23.81 10.86
N PHE A 15 -12.63 -22.51 10.63
CA PHE A 15 -13.00 -21.98 9.32
C PHE A 15 -12.00 -22.38 8.23
N TYR A 16 -10.70 -22.26 8.50
CA TYR A 16 -9.63 -22.56 7.56
C TYR A 16 -9.26 -24.05 7.47
N LYS A 17 -9.79 -24.90 8.35
CA LYS A 17 -9.52 -26.34 8.33
C LYS A 17 -9.85 -26.94 6.96
N ASN A 18 -8.93 -27.75 6.43
CA ASN A 18 -8.97 -28.33 5.08
C ASN A 18 -9.13 -27.26 3.97
N GLY A 19 -8.61 -26.05 4.20
CA GLY A 19 -8.69 -24.94 3.26
C GLY A 19 -7.95 -25.24 1.95
N GLU A 20 -8.62 -24.94 0.84
CA GLU A 20 -8.09 -24.99 -0.52
C GLU A 20 -8.14 -23.55 -1.05
N ILE A 21 -7.08 -22.80 -0.75
CA ILE A 21 -7.10 -21.33 -0.78
C ILE A 21 -6.52 -20.82 -2.09
N LEU A 22 -7.29 -20.11 -2.89
CA LEU A 22 -6.80 -19.38 -4.05
C LEU A 22 -6.39 -17.97 -3.65
N LEU A 23 -5.11 -17.63 -3.85
CA LEU A 23 -4.57 -16.30 -3.56
C LEU A 23 -4.12 -15.61 -4.85
N THR A 24 -4.76 -14.50 -5.19
CA THR A 24 -4.23 -13.58 -6.21
C THR A 24 -3.40 -12.49 -5.53
N GLY A 25 -2.38 -11.97 -6.22
CA GLY A 25 -1.53 -10.93 -5.65
C GLY A 25 -0.56 -11.43 -4.58
N GLY A 26 -0.40 -12.75 -4.40
CA GLY A 26 0.51 -13.32 -3.39
C GLY A 26 2.00 -13.03 -3.60
N THR A 27 2.40 -12.51 -4.76
CA THR A 27 3.77 -12.01 -4.99
C THR A 27 3.95 -10.52 -4.64
N GLY A 28 2.87 -9.82 -4.27
CA GLY A 28 2.87 -8.43 -3.81
C GLY A 28 3.07 -8.31 -2.30
N PHE A 29 3.09 -7.08 -1.80
CA PHE A 29 3.42 -6.74 -0.41
C PHE A 29 2.52 -7.48 0.61
N MET A 30 1.22 -7.18 0.65
CA MET A 30 0.27 -7.83 1.55
C MET A 30 0.14 -9.34 1.26
N GLY A 31 0.25 -9.74 -0.01
CA GLY A 31 0.13 -11.13 -0.43
C GLY A 31 1.22 -12.05 0.15
N LYS A 32 2.46 -11.57 0.27
CA LYS A 32 3.55 -12.34 0.91
C LYS A 32 3.26 -12.62 2.38
N LEU A 33 2.72 -11.62 3.09
CA LEU A 33 2.39 -11.74 4.50
C LEU A 33 1.15 -12.60 4.71
N MET A 34 0.19 -12.58 3.79
CA MET A 34 -0.91 -13.53 3.78
C MET A 34 -0.42 -14.97 3.68
N ILE A 35 0.54 -15.26 2.78
CA ILE A 35 1.13 -16.61 2.66
C ILE A 35 1.78 -17.04 3.97
N ASP A 36 2.68 -16.20 4.49
CA ASP A 36 3.38 -16.44 5.75
C ASP A 36 2.40 -16.67 6.91
N LYS A 37 1.44 -15.75 7.09
CA LYS A 37 0.48 -15.83 8.20
C LYS A 37 -0.41 -17.05 8.12
N ILE A 38 -0.96 -17.36 6.94
CA ILE A 38 -1.85 -18.51 6.76
C ILE A 38 -1.09 -19.81 7.07
N LEU A 39 0.14 -19.97 6.56
CA LEU A 39 0.90 -21.21 6.73
C LEU A 39 1.39 -21.42 8.16
N ARG A 40 1.82 -20.36 8.87
CA ARG A 40 2.20 -20.46 10.29
C ARG A 40 0.99 -20.64 11.21
N SER A 41 -0.17 -20.10 10.83
CA SER A 41 -1.36 -20.10 11.70
C SER A 41 -2.26 -21.32 11.52
N PHE A 42 -2.31 -21.91 10.33
CA PHE A 42 -3.27 -22.95 9.98
C PHE A 42 -2.56 -24.20 9.42
N PRO A 43 -2.03 -25.08 10.28
CA PRO A 43 -1.35 -26.30 9.86
C PRO A 43 -2.31 -27.31 9.18
N ASP A 44 -3.62 -27.16 9.32
CA ASP A 44 -4.61 -28.09 8.76
C ASP A 44 -5.19 -27.62 7.41
N ILE A 45 -4.64 -26.58 6.78
CA ILE A 45 -4.98 -26.28 5.38
C ILE A 45 -4.36 -27.34 4.45
N ASN A 46 -5.04 -27.60 3.34
CA ASN A 46 -4.54 -28.50 2.31
C ASN A 46 -3.53 -27.77 1.42
N ASN A 47 -3.98 -26.73 0.70
CA ASN A 47 -3.15 -26.03 -0.27
C ASN A 47 -3.44 -24.53 -0.34
N ILE A 48 -2.43 -23.77 -0.73
CA ILE A 48 -2.54 -22.42 -1.27
C ILE A 48 -2.22 -22.48 -2.77
N TYR A 49 -3.22 -22.21 -3.59
CA TYR A 49 -3.10 -22.01 -5.03
C TYR A 49 -2.68 -20.57 -5.30
N LEU A 50 -1.42 -20.37 -5.69
CA LEU A 50 -0.87 -19.05 -5.92
C LEU A 50 -0.90 -18.71 -7.42
N MET A 51 -1.72 -17.73 -7.80
CA MET A 51 -1.72 -17.24 -9.19
C MET A 51 -0.50 -16.37 -9.45
N VAL A 52 0.34 -16.80 -10.37
CA VAL A 52 1.61 -16.14 -10.70
C VAL A 52 1.65 -15.79 -12.17
N ARG A 53 1.84 -14.49 -12.45
CA ARG A 53 2.06 -14.00 -13.80
C ARG A 53 3.43 -14.42 -14.32
N ASN A 54 3.46 -14.89 -15.57
CA ASN A 54 4.71 -15.06 -16.31
C ASN A 54 5.43 -13.71 -16.43
N LYS A 55 6.74 -13.71 -16.18
CA LYS A 55 7.59 -12.52 -16.36
C LYS A 55 8.71 -12.89 -17.33
N ARG A 56 9.07 -11.97 -18.23
CA ARG A 56 10.17 -12.21 -19.18
C ARG A 56 11.44 -12.62 -18.42
N GLY A 57 11.98 -13.78 -18.77
CA GLY A 57 13.25 -14.30 -18.26
C GLY A 57 13.20 -15.06 -16.94
N LEU A 58 12.01 -15.33 -16.36
CA LEU A 58 11.87 -16.21 -15.19
C LEU A 58 10.59 -17.06 -15.31
N THR A 59 10.67 -18.34 -14.98
CA THR A 59 9.46 -19.16 -14.83
C THR A 59 8.69 -18.75 -13.55
N PRO A 60 7.38 -19.05 -13.46
CA PRO A 60 6.61 -18.87 -12.22
C PRO A 60 7.28 -19.48 -10.99
N GLU A 61 7.86 -20.68 -11.13
CA GLU A 61 8.56 -21.43 -10.10
C GLU A 61 9.80 -20.67 -9.61
N GLU A 62 10.68 -20.26 -10.54
CA GLU A 62 11.88 -19.50 -10.21
C GLU A 62 11.54 -18.17 -9.53
N ARG A 63 10.48 -17.50 -10.00
CA ARG A 63 10.02 -16.24 -9.43
C ARG A 63 9.56 -16.42 -7.99
N VAL A 64 8.77 -17.45 -7.70
CA VAL A 64 8.27 -17.70 -6.36
C VAL A 64 9.38 -18.18 -5.44
N GLU A 65 10.28 -19.05 -5.91
CA GLU A 65 11.41 -19.50 -5.10
C GLU A 65 12.33 -18.33 -4.73
N LYS A 66 12.54 -17.37 -5.64
CA LYS A 66 13.25 -16.13 -5.31
C LYS A 66 12.55 -15.32 -4.22
N ILE A 67 11.23 -15.30 -4.21
CA ILE A 67 10.44 -14.62 -3.16
C ILE A 67 10.57 -15.34 -1.83
N PHE A 68 10.47 -16.66 -1.79
CA PHE A 68 10.61 -17.47 -0.58
C PHE A 68 12.02 -17.49 0.03
N LYS A 69 13.02 -17.02 -0.71
CA LYS A 69 14.39 -16.77 -0.22
C LYS A 69 14.59 -15.36 0.35
N THR A 70 13.58 -14.50 0.33
CA THR A 70 13.68 -13.17 0.94
C THR A 70 13.44 -13.26 2.46
N ALA A 71 14.06 -12.34 3.20
CA ALA A 71 14.10 -12.37 4.66
C ALA A 71 12.72 -12.50 5.33
N ILE A 72 11.66 -11.97 4.72
CA ILE A 72 10.29 -12.04 5.27
C ILE A 72 9.81 -13.48 5.49
N PHE A 73 10.33 -14.45 4.73
CA PHE A 73 9.98 -15.86 4.88
C PHE A 73 10.95 -16.62 5.78
N ASP A 74 11.98 -15.99 6.37
CA ASP A 74 12.91 -16.68 7.28
C ASP A 74 12.20 -17.24 8.52
N PRO A 75 11.23 -16.55 9.15
CA PRO A 75 10.41 -17.13 10.21
C PRO A 75 9.61 -18.34 9.73
N LEU A 76 8.91 -18.24 8.59
CA LEU A 76 8.17 -19.37 8.00
C LEU A 76 9.07 -20.59 7.72
N ASN A 77 10.26 -20.39 7.13
CA ASN A 77 11.19 -21.48 6.84
C ASN A 77 11.65 -22.20 8.13
N ARG A 78 11.72 -21.49 9.26
CA ARG A 78 12.10 -22.08 10.56
C ARG A 78 10.94 -22.80 11.24
N GLU A 79 9.75 -22.21 11.22
CA GLU A 79 8.58 -22.73 11.94
C GLU A 79 7.84 -23.83 11.15
N VAL A 80 7.83 -23.74 9.81
CA VAL A 80 7.15 -24.69 8.92
C VAL A 80 8.07 -25.05 7.74
N PRO A 81 9.15 -25.82 7.94
CA PRO A 81 10.16 -26.08 6.89
C PRO A 81 9.57 -26.64 5.58
N ASP A 82 8.55 -27.50 5.68
CA ASP A 82 7.92 -28.16 4.53
C ASP A 82 6.75 -27.36 3.92
N PHE A 83 6.60 -26.07 4.25
CA PHE A 83 5.46 -25.26 3.79
C PHE A 83 5.29 -25.25 2.26
N ARG A 84 6.39 -25.42 1.51
CA ARG A 84 6.39 -25.47 0.04
C ARG A 84 5.50 -26.59 -0.50
N SER A 85 5.35 -27.69 0.23
CA SER A 85 4.47 -28.81 -0.16
C SER A 85 3.00 -28.39 -0.33
N LYS A 86 2.57 -27.38 0.43
CA LYS A 86 1.22 -26.80 0.41
C LYS A 86 1.04 -25.69 -0.62
N ILE A 87 2.11 -25.22 -1.26
CA ILE A 87 2.01 -24.21 -2.32
C ILE A 87 1.83 -24.89 -3.67
N LYS A 88 0.75 -24.55 -4.39
CA LYS A 88 0.51 -24.95 -5.77
C LYS A 88 0.56 -23.72 -6.66
N LEU A 89 1.54 -23.66 -7.56
CA LEU A 89 1.67 -22.54 -8.48
C LEU A 89 0.70 -22.69 -9.64
N ILE A 90 0.01 -21.59 -9.94
CA ILE A 90 -0.94 -21.50 -11.05
C ILE A 90 -0.44 -20.40 -11.98
N PRO A 91 0.30 -20.76 -13.04
CA PRO A 91 0.66 -19.82 -14.10
C PRO A 91 -0.61 -19.22 -14.69
N ALA A 92 -0.78 -17.91 -14.50
CA ALA A 92 -2.01 -17.21 -14.87
C ALA A 92 -1.74 -15.71 -15.02
N ASP A 93 -2.51 -15.06 -15.89
CA ASP A 93 -2.51 -13.61 -16.04
C ASP A 93 -3.93 -13.09 -15.94
N ILE A 94 -4.26 -12.48 -14.80
CA ILE A 94 -5.61 -12.00 -14.51
C ILE A 94 -6.09 -10.93 -15.48
N GLU A 95 -5.17 -10.29 -16.22
CA GLU A 95 -5.47 -9.31 -17.26
C GLU A 95 -5.82 -9.97 -18.60
N SER A 96 -5.51 -11.25 -18.78
CA SER A 96 -5.76 -12.01 -20.01
C SER A 96 -7.18 -12.59 -20.03
N GLU A 97 -7.68 -12.89 -21.24
CA GLU A 97 -8.94 -13.63 -21.39
C GLU A 97 -8.88 -14.96 -20.61
N ASN A 98 -10.00 -15.35 -20.00
CA ASN A 98 -10.09 -16.51 -19.12
C ASN A 98 -9.00 -16.55 -18.01
N LEU A 99 -8.54 -15.38 -17.55
CA LEU A 99 -7.48 -15.22 -16.54
C LEU A 99 -6.12 -15.81 -16.97
N GLY A 100 -5.92 -16.05 -18.27
CA GLY A 100 -4.73 -16.72 -18.78
C GLY A 100 -4.54 -18.14 -18.25
N LEU A 101 -5.61 -18.79 -17.77
CA LEU A 101 -5.57 -20.13 -17.22
C LEU A 101 -5.55 -21.18 -18.33
N SER A 102 -4.71 -22.22 -18.17
CA SER A 102 -4.84 -23.44 -18.96
C SER A 102 -6.13 -24.19 -18.59
N PRO A 103 -6.68 -25.02 -19.49
CA PRO A 103 -7.85 -25.85 -19.18
C PRO A 103 -7.64 -26.74 -17.94
N GLU A 104 -6.44 -27.27 -17.75
CA GLU A 104 -6.06 -28.12 -16.62
C GLU A 104 -6.06 -27.34 -15.31
N ASN A 105 -5.42 -26.16 -15.29
CA ASN A 105 -5.39 -25.29 -14.13
C ASN A 105 -6.80 -24.80 -13.77
N LYS A 106 -7.60 -24.43 -14.77
CA LYS A 106 -9.00 -24.06 -14.54
C LYS A 106 -9.77 -25.20 -13.91
N LYS A 107 -9.66 -26.43 -14.45
CA LYS A 107 -10.32 -27.62 -13.89
C LYS A 107 -9.87 -27.90 -12.45
N LEU A 108 -8.57 -27.81 -12.18
CA LEU A 108 -8.01 -27.97 -10.83
C LEU A 108 -8.63 -26.98 -9.85
N LEU A 109 -8.61 -25.68 -10.18
CA LEU A 109 -9.16 -24.63 -9.33
C LEU A 109 -10.64 -24.85 -9.07
N LEU A 110 -11.43 -25.10 -10.12
CA LEU A 110 -12.86 -25.36 -10.00
C LEU A 110 -13.16 -26.59 -9.15
N SER A 111 -12.29 -27.61 -9.15
CA SER A 111 -12.53 -28.85 -8.39
C SER A 111 -12.15 -28.77 -6.91
N LYS A 112 -11.24 -27.86 -6.53
CA LYS A 112 -10.63 -27.85 -5.20
C LYS A 112 -10.93 -26.59 -4.40
N VAL A 113 -10.85 -25.42 -5.02
CA VAL A 113 -10.84 -24.14 -4.31
C VAL A 113 -12.14 -23.90 -3.55
N ASN A 114 -12.00 -23.56 -2.27
CA ASN A 114 -13.10 -23.21 -1.39
C ASN A 114 -12.98 -21.81 -0.78
N ILE A 115 -11.80 -21.21 -0.73
CA ILE A 115 -11.60 -19.84 -0.22
C ILE A 115 -10.80 -19.05 -1.25
N VAL A 116 -11.28 -17.86 -1.62
CA VAL A 116 -10.59 -16.99 -2.60
C VAL A 116 -10.21 -15.67 -1.95
N PHE A 117 -8.92 -15.39 -1.82
CA PHE A 117 -8.41 -14.06 -1.49
C PHE A 117 -8.00 -13.31 -2.75
N HIS A 118 -8.84 -12.37 -3.16
CA HIS A 118 -8.53 -11.49 -4.29
C HIS A 118 -7.81 -10.23 -3.80
N CYS A 119 -6.47 -10.31 -3.69
CA CYS A 119 -5.60 -9.19 -3.27
C CYS A 119 -4.88 -8.51 -4.44
N ALA A 120 -5.01 -9.03 -5.66
CA ALA A 120 -4.34 -8.46 -6.83
C ALA A 120 -4.97 -7.13 -7.24
N ALA A 121 -4.14 -6.09 -7.35
CA ALA A 121 -4.48 -4.80 -7.92
C ALA A 121 -3.21 -4.07 -8.39
N SER A 122 -3.33 -3.20 -9.39
CA SER A 122 -2.40 -2.09 -9.54
C SER A 122 -2.74 -1.04 -8.49
N VAL A 123 -1.79 -0.79 -7.58
CA VAL A 123 -1.88 0.20 -6.49
C VAL A 123 -1.17 1.50 -6.85
N ARG A 124 -0.85 1.71 -8.13
CA ARG A 124 -0.23 2.94 -8.61
C ARG A 124 -1.30 4.01 -8.78
N PHE A 125 -1.12 5.13 -8.09
CA PHE A 125 -2.07 6.25 -8.14
C PHE A 125 -1.95 7.09 -9.42
N ASP A 126 -0.87 6.93 -10.19
CA ASP A 126 -0.65 7.56 -11.49
C ASP A 126 -0.95 6.61 -12.68
N GLU A 127 -1.63 5.49 -12.44
CA GLU A 127 -1.94 4.50 -13.47
C GLU A 127 -2.93 5.02 -14.52
N GLU A 128 -2.69 4.66 -15.78
CA GLU A 128 -3.61 4.98 -16.87
C GLU A 128 -4.97 4.31 -16.69
N LEU A 129 -6.04 5.03 -17.03
CA LEU A 129 -7.43 4.59 -16.88
C LEU A 129 -7.67 3.17 -17.40
N GLN A 130 -7.33 2.88 -18.66
CA GLN A 130 -7.57 1.56 -19.26
C GLN A 130 -6.79 0.45 -18.55
N ILE A 131 -5.56 0.72 -18.12
CA ILE A 131 -4.73 -0.25 -17.39
C ILE A 131 -5.36 -0.53 -16.01
N GLY A 132 -5.75 0.52 -15.29
CA GLY A 132 -6.42 0.39 -14.00
C GLY A 132 -7.76 -0.34 -14.12
N VAL A 133 -8.61 0.01 -15.09
CA VAL A 133 -9.88 -0.68 -15.35
C VAL A 133 -9.64 -2.16 -15.66
N LYS A 134 -8.66 -2.47 -16.51
CA LYS A 134 -8.34 -3.85 -16.88
C LYS A 134 -7.88 -4.66 -15.67
N THR A 135 -6.94 -4.11 -14.89
CA THR A 135 -6.25 -4.82 -13.81
C THR A 135 -7.08 -4.91 -12.53
N ASN A 136 -7.82 -3.86 -12.17
CA ASN A 136 -8.51 -3.78 -10.89
C ASN A 136 -9.99 -4.13 -11.00
N LEU A 137 -10.64 -3.80 -12.11
CA LEU A 137 -12.09 -3.99 -12.27
C LEU A 137 -12.42 -5.21 -13.13
N TYR A 138 -11.96 -5.25 -14.37
CA TYR A 138 -12.26 -6.36 -15.28
C TYR A 138 -11.69 -7.69 -14.75
N ALA A 139 -10.46 -7.69 -14.24
CA ALA A 139 -9.89 -8.87 -13.57
C ALA A 139 -10.72 -9.32 -12.35
N THR A 140 -11.28 -8.40 -11.56
CA THR A 140 -12.18 -8.72 -10.44
C THR A 140 -13.44 -9.41 -10.93
N SER A 141 -14.06 -8.92 -12.02
CA SER A 141 -15.20 -9.56 -12.67
C SER A 141 -14.88 -11.00 -13.07
N GLN A 142 -13.73 -11.21 -13.72
CA GLN A 142 -13.30 -12.53 -14.18
C GLN A 142 -13.00 -13.48 -13.00
N MET A 143 -12.39 -12.98 -11.92
CA MET A 143 -12.13 -13.74 -10.71
C MET A 143 -13.42 -14.13 -9.98
N LEU A 144 -14.39 -13.21 -9.88
CA LEU A 144 -15.71 -13.51 -9.34
C LEU A 144 -16.39 -14.59 -10.19
N ASN A 145 -16.34 -14.47 -11.52
CA ASN A 145 -16.92 -15.46 -12.43
C ASN A 145 -16.28 -16.84 -12.29
N LEU A 146 -14.97 -16.93 -12.06
CA LEU A 146 -14.30 -18.19 -11.72
C LEU A 146 -14.81 -18.74 -10.38
N ALA A 147 -14.85 -17.91 -9.34
CA ALA A 147 -15.26 -18.32 -7.99
C ALA A 147 -16.71 -18.85 -7.96
N LYS A 148 -17.62 -18.23 -8.72
CA LYS A 148 -19.03 -18.67 -8.86
C LYS A 148 -19.17 -20.10 -9.38
N GLN A 149 -18.18 -20.57 -10.15
CA GLN A 149 -18.13 -21.90 -10.73
C GLN A 149 -17.49 -22.94 -9.79
N CYS A 150 -16.85 -22.52 -8.69
CA CYS A 150 -16.33 -23.43 -7.67
C CYS A 150 -17.50 -24.01 -6.85
N PRO A 151 -17.70 -25.34 -6.81
CA PRO A 151 -18.83 -25.98 -6.14
C PRO A 151 -18.72 -25.95 -4.61
N HIS A 152 -17.53 -25.75 -4.07
CA HIS A 152 -17.28 -25.75 -2.63
C HIS A 152 -16.88 -24.36 -2.10
N LEU A 153 -17.26 -23.28 -2.79
CA LEU A 153 -16.90 -21.92 -2.38
C LEU A 153 -17.51 -21.58 -1.01
N LYS A 154 -16.66 -21.49 0.02
CA LYS A 154 -16.97 -20.96 1.35
C LYS A 154 -17.01 -19.43 1.35
N MET A 155 -15.99 -18.77 0.77
CA MET A 155 -15.88 -17.31 0.77
C MET A 155 -15.05 -16.79 -0.42
N PHE A 156 -15.49 -15.66 -0.98
CA PHE A 156 -14.72 -14.81 -1.88
C PHE A 156 -14.46 -13.46 -1.21
N ILE A 157 -13.19 -13.18 -0.93
CA ILE A 157 -12.74 -12.01 -0.19
C ILE A 157 -12.10 -11.03 -1.16
N TYR A 158 -12.65 -9.81 -1.22
CA TYR A 158 -12.10 -8.72 -2.02
C TYR A 158 -11.38 -7.70 -1.14
N VAL A 159 -10.09 -7.48 -1.41
CA VAL A 159 -9.35 -6.38 -0.78
C VAL A 159 -9.56 -5.11 -1.59
N SER A 160 -10.38 -4.21 -1.06
CA SER A 160 -10.62 -2.86 -1.56
C SER A 160 -9.68 -1.85 -0.88
N THR A 161 -10.16 -0.64 -0.60
CA THR A 161 -9.45 0.38 0.16
C THR A 161 -10.45 1.28 0.87
N ALA A 162 -10.11 1.80 2.05
CA ALA A 162 -10.95 2.74 2.79
C ALA A 162 -11.30 3.98 1.95
N PHE A 163 -10.42 4.35 1.01
CA PHE A 163 -10.59 5.53 0.17
C PHE A 163 -11.33 5.29 -1.16
N SER A 164 -11.99 4.13 -1.36
CA SER A 164 -12.66 3.80 -2.61
C SER A 164 -13.72 4.85 -2.95
N HIS A 165 -14.48 5.28 -1.94
CA HIS A 165 -15.50 6.33 -2.05
C HIS A 165 -14.97 7.71 -1.67
N PHE A 166 -13.84 8.11 -2.26
CA PHE A 166 -13.09 9.35 -1.95
C PHE A 166 -13.92 10.62 -1.68
N LYS A 167 -15.01 10.84 -2.44
CA LYS A 167 -15.89 12.02 -2.28
C LYS A 167 -16.66 12.02 -0.96
N MET A 168 -16.94 10.84 -0.41
CA MET A 168 -17.48 10.66 0.93
C MET A 168 -16.36 10.90 1.93
N ARG A 169 -16.31 12.10 2.51
CA ARG A 169 -15.27 12.49 3.49
C ARG A 169 -15.70 12.35 4.93
N THR A 170 -17.00 12.45 5.17
CA THR A 170 -17.57 12.40 6.51
C THR A 170 -18.32 11.09 6.72
N ASN A 171 -18.03 10.43 7.83
CA ASN A 171 -18.69 9.21 8.28
C ASN A 171 -18.80 8.13 7.20
N VAL A 172 -17.66 7.73 6.63
CA VAL A 172 -17.57 6.62 5.69
C VAL A 172 -17.84 5.32 6.45
N GLU A 173 -19.08 4.86 6.37
CA GLU A 173 -19.59 3.67 7.02
C GLU A 173 -19.16 2.38 6.30
N GLU A 174 -19.31 1.25 6.99
CA GLU A 174 -19.10 -0.09 6.45
C GLU A 174 -20.31 -0.57 5.63
N LYS A 175 -20.70 0.25 4.64
CA LYS A 175 -21.76 -0.05 3.68
C LYS A 175 -21.32 0.22 2.25
N LEU A 176 -22.14 -0.22 1.30
CA LEU A 176 -21.95 0.11 -0.10
C LEU A 176 -22.38 1.54 -0.38
N TYR A 177 -21.61 2.20 -1.22
CA TYR A 177 -21.96 3.50 -1.79
C TYR A 177 -22.05 3.35 -3.30
N LYS A 178 -23.03 4.02 -3.89
CA LYS A 178 -23.22 4.02 -5.33
C LYS A 178 -22.15 4.93 -5.97
N PRO A 179 -21.28 4.41 -6.86
CA PRO A 179 -20.34 5.24 -7.61
C PRO A 179 -21.07 6.18 -8.60
N ASP A 180 -20.38 7.25 -9.03
CA ASP A 180 -20.94 8.19 -10.02
C ASP A 180 -21.18 7.54 -11.39
N SER A 181 -20.25 6.68 -11.81
CA SER A 181 -20.32 5.92 -13.06
C SER A 181 -20.38 4.43 -12.78
N SER A 182 -21.21 3.72 -13.53
CA SER A 182 -21.36 2.28 -13.37
C SER A 182 -20.10 1.52 -13.76
N TYR A 183 -19.83 0.39 -13.11
CA TYR A 183 -18.72 -0.47 -13.47
C TYR A 183 -18.81 -0.99 -14.93
N ARG A 184 -20.02 -1.11 -15.49
CA ARG A 184 -20.24 -1.52 -16.88
C ARG A 184 -19.75 -0.48 -17.87
N GLU A 185 -20.01 0.81 -17.62
CA GLU A 185 -19.48 1.92 -18.42
C GLU A 185 -17.95 1.94 -18.37
N LEU A 186 -17.37 1.74 -17.19
CA LEU A 186 -15.92 1.68 -17.03
C LEU A 186 -15.30 0.53 -17.83
N ILE A 187 -15.90 -0.67 -17.81
CA ILE A 187 -15.42 -1.81 -18.60
C ILE A 187 -15.49 -1.53 -20.10
N GLN A 188 -16.48 -0.76 -20.58
CA GLN A 188 -16.59 -0.41 -22.00
C GLN A 188 -15.40 0.40 -22.51
N VAL A 189 -14.71 1.15 -21.63
CA VAL A 189 -13.47 1.89 -21.97
C VAL A 189 -12.40 0.97 -22.54
N LEU A 190 -12.39 -0.32 -22.18
CA LEU A 190 -11.42 -1.30 -22.70
C LEU A 190 -11.61 -1.61 -24.19
N LYS A 191 -12.78 -1.29 -24.77
CA LYS A 191 -13.06 -1.51 -26.20
C LYS A 191 -12.50 -0.39 -27.08
N LEU A 192 -12.17 0.76 -26.48
CA LEU A 192 -11.71 1.94 -27.21
C LEU A 192 -10.22 1.82 -27.58
N SER A 193 -9.88 2.29 -28.77
CA SER A 193 -8.47 2.37 -29.20
C SER A 193 -7.71 3.45 -28.42
N PRO A 194 -6.38 3.32 -28.21
CA PRO A 194 -5.60 4.31 -27.47
C PRO A 194 -5.69 5.76 -27.99
N ASN A 195 -5.95 5.93 -29.30
CA ASN A 195 -6.06 7.23 -29.97
C ASN A 195 -7.51 7.72 -30.13
N ASP A 196 -8.48 6.99 -29.58
CA ASP A 196 -9.89 7.32 -29.72
C ASP A 196 -10.22 8.68 -29.05
N PRO A 197 -10.85 9.64 -29.75
CA PRO A 197 -11.30 10.90 -29.15
C PRO A 197 -12.23 10.69 -27.95
N GLU A 198 -13.06 9.65 -27.95
CA GLU A 198 -13.97 9.32 -26.86
C GLU A 198 -13.18 8.95 -25.59
N LEU A 199 -12.10 8.16 -25.73
CA LEU A 199 -11.23 7.79 -24.61
C LEU A 199 -10.63 9.02 -23.92
N LYS A 200 -10.26 10.06 -24.70
CA LYS A 200 -9.74 11.31 -24.12
C LYS A 200 -10.81 12.04 -23.31
N GLN A 201 -12.05 12.08 -23.78
CA GLN A 201 -13.17 12.68 -23.06
C GLN A 201 -13.48 11.90 -21.78
N LEU A 202 -13.52 10.57 -21.86
CA LEU A 202 -13.74 9.68 -20.71
C LEU A 202 -12.63 9.78 -19.67
N LYS A 203 -11.35 9.82 -20.08
CA LYS A 203 -10.23 10.08 -19.17
C LYS A 203 -10.44 11.38 -18.38
N LYS A 204 -10.89 12.45 -19.03
CA LYS A 204 -11.20 13.74 -18.38
C LYS A 204 -12.45 13.71 -17.50
N LYS A 205 -13.48 12.92 -17.85
CA LYS A 205 -14.68 12.70 -17.03
C LYS A 205 -14.28 11.99 -15.73
N TYR A 206 -13.67 10.81 -15.86
CA TYR A 206 -13.35 9.94 -14.73
C TYR A 206 -12.27 10.51 -13.79
N SER A 207 -11.34 11.33 -14.30
CA SER A 207 -10.36 12.02 -13.43
C SER A 207 -11.00 13.04 -12.48
N LYS A 208 -12.29 13.39 -12.66
CA LYS A 208 -13.06 14.27 -11.77
C LYS A 208 -13.99 13.51 -10.81
N GLU A 209 -14.20 12.22 -11.05
CA GLU A 209 -15.13 11.40 -10.25
C GLU A 209 -14.48 10.87 -8.99
N ASN A 210 -13.17 10.66 -9.01
CA ASN A 210 -12.43 10.12 -7.90
C ASN A 210 -11.02 10.72 -7.82
N ALA A 211 -10.30 10.53 -6.72
CA ALA A 211 -8.95 11.07 -6.54
C ALA A 211 -7.98 10.57 -7.62
N ASN A 212 -8.11 9.31 -8.00
CA ASN A 212 -7.27 8.66 -8.99
C ASN A 212 -7.97 7.41 -9.55
N THR A 213 -7.36 6.83 -10.60
CA THR A 213 -7.83 5.59 -11.24
C THR A 213 -7.95 4.43 -10.24
N TYR A 214 -7.08 4.36 -9.23
CA TYR A 214 -7.11 3.30 -8.23
C TYR A 214 -8.40 3.33 -7.40
N CYS A 215 -8.73 4.46 -6.76
CA CYS A 215 -9.96 4.59 -5.97
C CYS A 215 -11.21 4.41 -6.83
N LEU A 216 -11.22 4.95 -8.06
CA LEU A 216 -12.32 4.76 -9.01
C LEU A 216 -12.58 3.28 -9.30
N THR A 217 -11.54 2.52 -9.62
CA THR A 217 -11.67 1.11 -9.99
C THR A 217 -11.98 0.23 -8.79
N LYS A 218 -11.55 0.59 -7.58
CA LYS A 218 -11.96 -0.06 -6.33
C LYS A 218 -13.44 0.15 -6.03
N ALA A 219 -13.94 1.38 -6.12
CA ALA A 219 -15.37 1.67 -5.92
C ALA A 219 -16.24 0.91 -6.95
N ALA A 220 -15.85 0.92 -8.23
CA ALA A 220 -16.55 0.17 -9.27
C ALA A 220 -16.51 -1.35 -9.04
N SER A 221 -15.42 -1.88 -8.48
CA SER A 221 -15.33 -3.31 -8.15
C SER A 221 -16.25 -3.69 -6.98
N GLU A 222 -16.40 -2.80 -5.99
CA GLU A 222 -17.37 -3.00 -4.91
C GLU A 222 -18.82 -3.01 -5.44
N GLU A 223 -19.16 -2.09 -6.36
CA GLU A 223 -20.45 -2.10 -7.05
C GLU A 223 -20.67 -3.42 -7.81
N LEU A 224 -19.67 -3.85 -8.60
CA LEU A 224 -19.70 -5.12 -9.32
C LEU A 224 -19.96 -6.30 -8.38
N LEU A 225 -19.26 -6.37 -7.25
CA LEU A 225 -19.42 -7.44 -6.26
C LEU A 225 -20.80 -7.40 -5.61
N SER A 226 -21.34 -6.21 -5.36
CA SER A 226 -22.68 -6.05 -4.79
C SER A 226 -23.79 -6.53 -5.73
N GLU A 227 -23.64 -6.31 -7.04
CA GLU A 227 -24.65 -6.70 -8.02
C GLU A 227 -24.46 -8.14 -8.47
N GLU A 228 -23.28 -8.48 -8.95
CA GLU A 228 -23.01 -9.79 -9.55
C GLU A 228 -22.66 -10.84 -8.51
N GLY A 229 -22.16 -10.45 -7.33
CA GLY A 229 -21.79 -11.34 -6.25
C GLY A 229 -22.91 -11.61 -5.24
N ARG A 230 -24.05 -10.93 -5.34
CA ARG A 230 -25.16 -10.96 -4.36
C ARG A 230 -25.62 -12.35 -3.90
N SER A 231 -25.55 -13.36 -4.77
CA SER A 231 -25.99 -14.74 -4.47
C SER A 231 -24.86 -15.67 -3.99
N TYR A 232 -23.68 -15.11 -3.71
CA TYR A 232 -22.46 -15.83 -3.38
C TYR A 232 -21.85 -15.27 -2.09
N PRO A 233 -21.10 -16.08 -1.33
CA PRO A 233 -20.50 -15.63 -0.10
C PRO A 233 -19.32 -14.68 -0.39
N VAL A 234 -19.60 -13.38 -0.44
CA VAL A 234 -18.64 -12.34 -0.76
C VAL A 234 -18.43 -11.44 0.45
N CYS A 235 -17.20 -10.98 0.69
CA CYS A 235 -16.94 -9.90 1.64
C CYS A 235 -15.95 -8.89 1.07
N ILE A 236 -16.05 -7.65 1.53
CA ILE A 236 -15.18 -6.55 1.13
C ILE A 236 -14.37 -6.09 2.33
N PHE A 237 -13.05 -6.09 2.19
CA PHE A 237 -12.12 -5.59 3.21
C PHE A 237 -11.41 -4.34 2.69
N ARG A 238 -11.57 -3.21 3.39
CA ARG A 238 -11.08 -1.88 3.03
C ARG A 238 -9.99 -1.44 4.01
N PRO A 239 -8.72 -1.80 3.79
CA PRO A 239 -7.63 -1.22 4.55
C PRO A 239 -7.40 0.25 4.16
N SER A 240 -6.92 1.07 5.09
CA SER A 240 -6.33 2.38 4.79
C SER A 240 -4.92 2.23 4.20
N ILE A 241 -4.06 3.25 4.33
CA ILE A 241 -2.71 3.22 3.74
C ILE A 241 -1.88 2.16 4.46
N VAL A 242 -1.58 1.07 3.78
CA VAL A 242 -0.82 -0.04 4.36
C VAL A 242 0.67 0.30 4.39
N ILE A 243 1.26 0.31 5.59
CA ILE A 243 2.66 0.62 5.86
C ILE A 243 3.43 -0.62 6.37
N SER A 244 4.70 -0.46 6.79
CA SER A 244 5.54 -1.61 7.19
C SER A 244 4.90 -2.40 8.33
N THR A 245 5.33 -3.64 8.51
CA THR A 245 4.95 -4.46 9.65
C THR A 245 5.25 -3.74 10.96
N ALA A 246 4.37 -3.89 11.94
CA ALA A 246 4.61 -3.43 13.30
C ALA A 246 5.49 -4.43 14.06
N LYS A 247 5.24 -5.73 13.89
CA LYS A 247 5.94 -6.77 14.65
C LYS A 247 6.18 -8.05 13.87
N ASP A 248 5.14 -8.64 13.28
CA ASP A 248 5.17 -10.00 12.75
C ASP A 248 5.24 -9.97 11.20
N PRO A 249 5.98 -10.87 10.53
CA PRO A 249 6.97 -11.80 11.08
C PRO A 249 8.34 -11.15 11.33
N ILE A 250 8.58 -9.93 10.81
CA ILE A 250 9.80 -9.14 11.04
C ILE A 250 9.38 -7.68 11.25
N PRO A 251 9.73 -6.99 12.35
CA PRO A 251 9.39 -5.59 12.57
C PRO A 251 9.99 -4.65 11.51
N GLY A 252 9.24 -3.64 11.07
CA GLY A 252 9.70 -2.64 10.11
C GLY A 252 9.88 -3.15 8.67
N TRP A 253 9.46 -4.38 8.37
CA TRP A 253 9.63 -4.94 7.03
C TRP A 253 8.72 -4.25 6.01
N ILE A 254 9.32 -3.82 4.91
CA ILE A 254 8.64 -3.20 3.78
C ILE A 254 9.47 -3.41 2.50
N ASP A 255 8.79 -3.72 1.39
CA ASP A 255 9.46 -4.07 0.13
C ASP A 255 9.04 -3.20 -1.07
N ASN A 256 8.26 -2.14 -0.80
CA ASN A 256 7.78 -1.20 -1.80
C ASN A 256 7.94 0.24 -1.31
N LEU A 257 8.06 1.16 -2.27
CA LEU A 257 8.18 2.61 -2.02
C LEU A 257 6.85 3.35 -2.23
N TYR A 258 5.72 2.65 -2.09
CA TYR A 258 4.41 3.25 -2.32
C TYR A 258 3.97 4.12 -1.14
N GLY A 259 3.19 5.17 -1.42
CA GLY A 259 2.65 6.06 -0.40
C GLY A 259 3.74 6.77 0.43
N PRO A 260 3.55 6.89 1.76
CA PRO A 260 4.44 7.67 2.63
C PRO A 260 5.87 7.09 2.70
N THR A 261 6.04 5.78 2.50
CA THR A 261 7.35 5.11 2.54
C THR A 261 8.34 5.67 1.52
N GLY A 262 7.87 6.01 0.32
CA GLY A 262 8.71 6.62 -0.71
C GLY A 262 9.23 8.00 -0.29
N LEU A 263 8.36 8.83 0.31
CA LEU A 263 8.71 10.15 0.81
C LEU A 263 9.68 10.06 1.98
N VAL A 264 9.41 9.21 2.97
CA VAL A 264 10.30 8.99 4.13
C VAL A 264 11.68 8.51 3.67
N THR A 265 11.73 7.53 2.76
CA THR A 265 13.01 7.05 2.19
C THR A 265 13.76 8.17 1.47
N GLY A 266 13.05 9.03 0.72
CA GLY A 266 13.62 10.18 0.04
C GLY A 266 14.17 11.24 1.01
N VAL A 267 13.50 11.48 2.14
CA VAL A 267 13.95 12.38 3.21
C VAL A 267 15.19 11.80 3.89
N GLN A 268 15.16 10.51 4.27
CA GLN A 268 16.31 9.80 4.84
C GLN A 268 17.54 9.83 3.92
N ALA A 269 17.34 9.65 2.61
CA ALA A 269 18.42 9.76 1.63
C ALA A 269 18.97 11.19 1.47
N GLY A 270 18.31 12.21 2.04
CA GLY A 270 18.67 13.62 1.89
C GLY A 270 18.33 14.19 0.50
N VAL A 271 17.37 13.58 -0.19
CA VAL A 271 16.91 14.00 -1.53
C VAL A 271 15.66 14.89 -1.41
N VAL A 272 14.71 14.49 -0.56
CA VAL A 272 13.44 15.20 -0.36
C VAL A 272 13.57 16.17 0.83
N ARG A 273 13.27 17.45 0.58
CA ARG A 273 13.36 18.55 1.57
C ARG A 273 12.09 19.41 1.70
N SER A 274 11.10 19.17 0.85
CA SER A 274 9.82 19.89 0.84
C SER A 274 8.76 18.88 0.43
N ILE A 275 7.66 18.81 1.16
CA ILE A 275 6.56 17.88 0.95
C ILE A 275 5.28 18.71 0.98
N TYR A 276 4.49 18.61 -0.08
CA TYR A 276 3.16 19.20 -0.10
C TYR A 276 2.23 18.30 0.69
N CYS A 277 1.91 18.72 1.90
CA CYS A 277 1.14 17.96 2.88
C CYS A 277 0.68 18.92 3.97
N ASP A 278 -0.59 18.80 4.35
CA ASP A 278 -1.12 19.53 5.50
C ASP A 278 -0.70 18.81 6.79
N PRO A 279 0.12 19.45 7.66
CA PRO A 279 0.63 18.83 8.88
C PRO A 279 -0.47 18.41 9.85
N ASP A 280 -1.63 19.07 9.83
CA ASP A 280 -2.72 18.86 10.79
C ASP A 280 -3.73 17.78 10.33
N VAL A 281 -3.55 17.25 9.11
CA VAL A 281 -4.37 16.16 8.58
C VAL A 281 -3.95 14.83 9.19
N ILE A 282 -4.95 14.00 9.52
CA ILE A 282 -4.75 12.66 10.04
C ILE A 282 -4.20 11.77 8.92
N ALA A 283 -3.06 11.17 9.18
CA ALA A 283 -2.41 10.20 8.31
C ALA A 283 -3.01 8.81 8.57
N ASP A 284 -4.11 8.47 7.90
CA ASP A 284 -4.76 7.17 8.11
C ASP A 284 -3.95 6.03 7.49
N MET A 285 -3.17 5.36 8.34
CA MET A 285 -2.24 4.31 7.96
C MET A 285 -2.36 3.10 8.89
N VAL A 286 -2.12 1.90 8.37
CA VAL A 286 -2.18 0.66 9.14
C VAL A 286 -0.97 -0.24 8.84
N PRO A 287 -0.33 -0.83 9.86
CA PRO A 287 0.69 -1.83 9.65
C PRO A 287 0.15 -3.06 8.91
N VAL A 288 0.90 -3.56 7.93
CA VAL A 288 0.46 -4.65 7.04
C VAL A 288 0.19 -5.97 7.78
N ASP A 289 0.91 -6.26 8.85
CA ASP A 289 0.74 -7.47 9.65
C ASP A 289 -0.56 -7.45 10.45
N LEU A 290 -0.89 -6.30 11.04
CA LEU A 290 -2.17 -6.10 11.70
C LEU A 290 -3.33 -6.16 10.68
N ALA A 291 -3.16 -5.56 9.50
CA ALA A 291 -4.16 -5.62 8.43
C ALA A 291 -4.37 -7.06 7.91
N VAL A 292 -3.32 -7.87 7.81
CA VAL A 292 -3.40 -9.30 7.44
C VAL A 292 -4.11 -10.12 8.52
N ASN A 293 -3.80 -9.89 9.79
CA ASN A 293 -4.47 -10.54 10.91
C ASN A 293 -5.98 -10.20 10.94
N ALA A 294 -6.31 -8.91 10.74
CA ALA A 294 -7.70 -8.47 10.62
C ALA A 294 -8.39 -9.13 9.43
N LEU A 295 -7.79 -9.16 8.23
CA LEU A 295 -8.36 -9.77 7.04
C LEU A 295 -8.71 -11.26 7.26
N VAL A 296 -7.79 -12.01 7.87
CA VAL A 296 -7.99 -13.43 8.21
C VAL A 296 -9.17 -13.61 9.18
N CYS A 297 -9.23 -12.82 10.24
CA CYS A 297 -10.30 -12.94 11.23
C CYS A 297 -11.66 -12.45 10.70
N CYS A 298 -11.66 -11.34 9.96
CA CYS A 298 -12.84 -10.79 9.30
C CYS A 298 -13.39 -11.75 8.24
N THR A 299 -12.56 -12.61 7.63
CA THR A 299 -13.03 -13.62 6.69
C THR A 299 -13.91 -14.67 7.38
N ARG A 300 -13.48 -15.18 8.54
CA ARG A 300 -14.29 -16.09 9.36
C ARG A 300 -15.56 -15.40 9.85
N ASP A 301 -15.43 -14.15 10.28
CA ASP A 301 -16.59 -13.37 10.70
C ASP A 301 -17.62 -13.19 9.58
N ALA A 302 -17.15 -12.79 8.39
CA ALA A 302 -18.00 -12.60 7.23
C ALA A 302 -18.75 -13.87 6.85
N TYR A 303 -18.07 -15.02 6.88
CA TYR A 303 -18.71 -16.32 6.69
C TYR A 303 -19.85 -16.51 7.68
N ASN A 304 -19.60 -16.34 8.99
CA ASN A 304 -20.62 -16.51 10.02
C ASN A 304 -21.81 -15.54 9.86
N ARG A 305 -21.55 -14.28 9.49
CA ARG A 305 -22.62 -13.29 9.21
C ARG A 305 -23.47 -13.71 8.02
N ILE A 306 -22.87 -14.22 6.95
CA ILE A 306 -23.58 -14.72 5.77
C ILE A 306 -24.39 -15.98 6.07
N GLN A 307 -23.90 -16.85 6.97
CA GLN A 307 -24.68 -17.99 7.44
C GLN A 307 -25.93 -17.58 8.21
N GLN A 308 -25.85 -16.48 8.97
CA GLN A 308 -26.99 -15.92 9.72
C GLN A 308 -27.95 -15.14 8.82
N ASP A 309 -27.43 -14.32 7.91
CA ASP A 309 -28.19 -13.56 6.93
C ASP A 309 -27.55 -13.68 5.54
N PRO A 310 -28.04 -14.61 4.70
CA PRO A 310 -27.53 -14.79 3.34
C PRO A 310 -27.69 -13.57 2.41
N SER A 311 -28.46 -12.55 2.81
CA SER A 311 -28.63 -11.32 2.02
C SER A 311 -27.58 -10.25 2.35
N THR A 312 -26.83 -10.44 3.43
CA THR A 312 -25.82 -9.48 3.89
C THR A 312 -24.58 -9.48 3.01
N LEU A 313 -23.97 -8.30 2.85
CA LEU A 313 -22.64 -8.15 2.29
C LEU A 313 -21.72 -7.58 3.37
N PRO A 314 -20.93 -8.42 4.06
CA PRO A 314 -20.00 -7.95 5.08
C PRO A 314 -18.93 -7.04 4.48
N ILE A 315 -18.79 -5.84 5.06
CA ILE A 315 -17.79 -4.84 4.67
C ILE A 315 -17.02 -4.44 5.92
N TYR A 316 -15.70 -4.34 5.81
CA TYR A 316 -14.81 -4.03 6.94
C TYR A 316 -13.89 -2.89 6.59
N ASN A 317 -13.91 -1.80 7.35
CA ASN A 317 -12.98 -0.68 7.23
C ASN A 317 -11.86 -0.87 8.25
N TYR A 318 -10.66 -1.25 7.79
CA TYR A 318 -9.50 -1.40 8.67
C TYR A 318 -8.64 -0.13 8.62
N VAL A 319 -8.84 0.74 9.62
CA VAL A 319 -8.40 2.13 9.64
C VAL A 319 -7.81 2.49 11.00
N SER A 320 -6.94 3.51 11.03
CA SER A 320 -6.34 4.03 12.27
C SER A 320 -7.02 5.30 12.77
N SER A 321 -7.57 6.13 11.88
CA SER A 321 -8.04 7.49 12.20
C SER A 321 -9.11 7.57 13.29
N LYS A 322 -9.94 6.54 13.44
CA LYS A 322 -11.01 6.49 14.45
C LYS A 322 -10.50 6.06 15.84
N ASP A 323 -9.47 5.21 15.88
CA ASP A 323 -9.11 4.46 17.08
C ASP A 323 -7.73 4.78 17.64
N ASN A 324 -6.79 5.14 16.77
CA ASN A 324 -5.43 5.49 17.12
C ASN A 324 -4.86 6.48 16.09
N PRO A 325 -5.44 7.70 16.00
CA PRO A 325 -5.05 8.67 14.99
C PRO A 325 -3.62 9.18 15.20
N ILE A 326 -2.96 9.51 14.09
CA ILE A 326 -1.69 10.24 14.06
C ILE A 326 -1.77 11.28 12.94
N THR A 327 -1.35 12.50 13.21
CA THR A 327 -1.24 13.55 12.20
C THR A 327 0.02 13.39 11.35
N TRP A 328 0.06 13.98 10.15
CA TRP A 328 1.29 14.00 9.36
C TRP A 328 2.46 14.68 10.08
N TYR A 329 2.18 15.73 10.87
CA TYR A 329 3.16 16.37 11.72
C TYR A 329 3.74 15.42 12.77
N GLU A 330 2.89 14.74 13.54
CA GLU A 330 3.34 13.80 14.58
C GLU A 330 4.13 12.65 13.97
N PHE A 331 3.68 12.09 12.85
CA PHE A 331 4.39 11.05 12.12
C PHE A 331 5.79 11.52 11.70
N GLN A 332 5.90 12.73 11.14
CA GLN A 332 7.18 13.31 10.76
C GLN A 332 8.09 13.62 11.96
N SER A 333 7.54 14.19 13.03
CA SER A 333 8.29 14.54 14.24
C SER A 333 8.92 13.28 14.84
N LYS A 334 8.11 12.23 15.05
CA LYS A 334 8.58 10.93 15.55
C LYS A 334 9.62 10.30 14.62
N ALA A 335 9.42 10.39 13.29
CA ALA A 335 10.40 9.93 12.31
C ALA A 335 11.76 10.63 12.47
N PHE A 336 11.78 11.95 12.70
CA PHE A 336 13.01 12.72 12.88
C PHE A 336 13.69 12.43 14.22
N ASP A 337 12.92 12.31 15.31
CA ASP A 337 13.46 12.03 16.65
C ASP A 337 14.27 10.73 16.71
N HIS A 338 13.88 9.74 15.89
CA HIS A 338 14.59 8.48 15.73
C HIS A 338 15.62 8.50 14.59
N GLY A 339 15.30 9.12 13.45
CA GLY A 339 16.16 9.16 12.27
C GLY A 339 17.47 9.91 12.48
N VAL A 340 17.48 10.97 13.30
CA VAL A 340 18.71 11.73 13.62
C VAL A 340 19.70 10.91 14.44
N LYS A 341 19.21 10.00 15.29
CA LYS A 341 20.04 9.13 16.13
C LYS A 341 20.72 8.03 15.33
N ASN A 342 20.13 7.64 14.20
CA ASN A 342 20.64 6.61 13.31
C ASN A 342 20.50 7.01 11.83
N PRO A 343 21.31 7.96 11.33
CA PRO A 343 21.16 8.47 9.98
C PRO A 343 21.68 7.48 8.93
N PRO A 344 21.19 7.51 7.69
CA PRO A 344 21.68 6.64 6.63
C PRO A 344 23.15 6.90 6.26
N SER A 345 23.90 5.83 6.01
CA SER A 345 25.34 5.91 5.74
C SER A 345 25.69 6.64 4.45
N ARG A 346 24.77 6.63 3.47
CA ARG A 346 24.93 7.21 2.13
C ARG A 346 24.02 8.41 1.87
N CYS A 347 23.53 9.08 2.92
CA CYS A 347 22.75 10.30 2.74
C CYS A 347 23.51 11.35 1.89
N LEU A 348 22.81 11.94 0.92
CA LEU A 348 23.34 12.99 0.04
C LEU A 348 23.43 14.33 0.75
N TRP A 349 22.56 14.54 1.74
CA TRP A 349 22.52 15.75 2.54
C TRP A 349 22.03 15.45 3.95
N TYR A 350 22.16 16.41 4.85
CA TYR A 350 21.57 16.33 6.18
C TYR A 350 20.05 16.14 6.06
N CYS A 351 19.49 15.26 6.90
CA CYS A 351 18.09 14.85 6.87
C CYS A 351 17.21 15.95 7.45
N PHE A 352 16.42 16.62 6.60
CA PHE A 352 15.36 17.53 6.98
C PHE A 352 14.33 17.64 5.86
N SER A 353 13.11 17.99 6.21
CA SER A 353 12.09 18.37 5.24
C SER A 353 11.07 19.31 5.87
N TYR A 354 10.48 20.15 5.03
CA TYR A 354 9.33 20.98 5.41
C TYR A 354 8.05 20.31 4.90
N MET A 355 7.06 20.16 5.79
CA MET A 355 5.68 19.91 5.41
C MET A 355 4.97 21.26 5.24
N VAL A 356 4.33 21.45 4.10
CA VAL A 356 3.68 22.72 3.75
C VAL A 356 2.30 22.46 3.17
N ALA A 357 1.28 23.09 3.75
CA ALA A 357 -0.11 23.01 3.29
C ALA A 357 -0.40 23.90 2.05
N SER A 358 0.48 24.86 1.74
CA SER A 358 0.33 25.74 0.57
C SER A 358 1.05 25.16 -0.65
N LYS A 359 0.31 24.84 -1.70
CA LYS A 359 0.88 24.37 -2.98
C LYS A 359 1.87 25.36 -3.58
N THR A 360 1.55 26.67 -3.53
CA THR A 360 2.45 27.73 -4.03
C THR A 360 3.77 27.77 -3.26
N LEU A 361 3.70 27.71 -1.93
CA LEU A 361 4.91 27.68 -1.09
C LEU A 361 5.70 26.39 -1.35
N HIS A 362 5.03 25.25 -1.48
CA HIS A 362 5.68 23.99 -1.83
C HIS A 362 6.42 24.10 -3.17
N THR A 363 5.79 24.61 -4.23
CA THR A 363 6.41 24.76 -5.55
C THR A 363 7.64 25.66 -5.47
N PHE A 364 7.57 26.79 -4.75
CA PHE A 364 8.71 27.67 -4.53
C PHE A 364 9.85 26.94 -3.78
N LEU A 365 9.53 26.25 -2.69
CA LEU A 365 10.52 25.50 -1.90
C LEU A 365 11.10 24.31 -2.67
N ALA A 366 10.30 23.59 -3.45
CA ALA A 366 10.77 22.49 -4.30
C ALA A 366 11.72 23.02 -5.38
N PHE A 367 11.40 24.16 -5.99
CA PHE A 367 12.32 24.81 -6.93
C PHE A 367 13.65 25.17 -6.25
N MET A 368 13.60 25.83 -5.10
CA MET A 368 14.80 26.27 -4.36
C MET A 368 15.62 25.13 -3.75
N LEU A 369 14.98 24.11 -3.19
CA LEU A 369 15.62 23.07 -2.37
C LEU A 369 15.84 21.75 -3.11
N HIS A 370 15.14 21.51 -4.23
CA HIS A 370 15.29 20.32 -5.06
C HIS A 370 15.89 20.69 -6.42
N TYR A 371 15.14 21.43 -7.24
CA TYR A 371 15.49 21.64 -8.66
C TYR A 371 16.73 22.48 -8.87
N LEU A 372 16.85 23.65 -8.23
CA LEU A 372 18.00 24.53 -8.38
C LEU A 372 19.32 23.80 -8.00
N PRO A 373 19.44 23.17 -6.82
CA PRO A 373 20.58 22.29 -6.52
C PRO A 373 20.71 21.13 -7.52
N GLY A 374 19.59 20.52 -7.90
CA GLY A 374 19.54 19.42 -8.85
C GLY A 374 20.19 19.74 -10.19
N TYR A 375 19.87 20.89 -10.77
CA TYR A 375 20.45 21.37 -12.03
C TYR A 375 21.93 21.66 -11.89
N LEU A 376 22.37 22.26 -10.78
CA LEU A 376 23.80 22.50 -10.54
C LEU A 376 24.59 21.19 -10.50
N PHE A 377 24.11 20.19 -9.75
CA PHE A 377 24.75 18.88 -9.67
C PHE A 377 24.68 18.10 -10.98
N ASP A 378 23.55 18.11 -11.68
CA ASP A 378 23.41 17.42 -12.97
C ASP A 378 24.28 18.08 -14.06
N MET A 379 24.47 19.41 -14.02
CA MET A 379 25.42 20.11 -14.87
C MET A 379 26.87 19.70 -14.58
N MET A 380 27.24 19.54 -13.30
CA MET A 380 28.55 19.00 -12.92
C MET A 380 28.74 17.56 -13.38
N PHE A 381 27.70 16.71 -13.26
CA PHE A 381 27.74 15.34 -13.79
C PHE A 381 27.94 15.34 -15.30
N TRP A 382 27.15 16.14 -16.02
CA TRP A 382 27.29 16.28 -17.47
C TRP A 382 28.69 16.75 -17.87
N ALA A 383 29.23 17.78 -17.19
CA ALA A 383 30.58 18.29 -17.44
C ALA A 383 31.69 17.26 -17.14
N THR A 384 31.43 16.26 -16.30
CA THR A 384 32.36 15.17 -15.96
C THR A 384 32.06 13.86 -16.71
N GLY A 385 31.18 13.90 -17.73
CA GLY A 385 30.80 12.73 -18.53
C GLY A 385 29.92 11.72 -17.78
N GLN A 386 29.39 12.08 -16.61
CA GLN A 386 28.46 11.28 -15.84
C GLN A 386 27.01 11.55 -16.27
N PRO A 387 26.11 10.57 -16.17
CA PRO A 387 24.69 10.79 -16.49
C PRO A 387 24.05 11.71 -15.46
N MET A 388 23.15 12.59 -15.93
CA MET A 388 22.25 13.38 -15.07
C MET A 388 21.34 12.44 -14.27
N ARG A 389 21.19 12.69 -12.96
CA ARG A 389 20.49 11.79 -12.04
C ARG A 389 19.41 12.48 -11.22
N LEU A 390 19.62 13.72 -10.79
CA LEU A 390 18.76 14.35 -9.80
C LEU A 390 17.46 14.89 -10.38
N ILE A 391 17.50 15.56 -11.53
CA ILE A 391 16.29 16.09 -12.17
C ILE A 391 15.29 14.98 -12.53
N PRO A 392 15.71 13.83 -13.10
CA PRO A 392 14.81 12.70 -13.29
C PRO A 392 14.20 12.16 -11.99
N ILE A 393 14.93 12.21 -10.87
CA ILE A 393 14.42 11.80 -9.55
C ILE A 393 13.34 12.79 -9.08
N TYR A 394 13.59 14.09 -9.13
CA TYR A 394 12.62 15.11 -8.71
C TYR A 394 11.33 15.07 -9.53
N ARG A 395 11.41 14.87 -10.86
CA ARG A 395 10.21 14.69 -11.70
C ARG A 395 9.38 13.45 -11.33
N ARG A 396 10.01 12.41 -10.78
CA ARG A 396 9.28 11.23 -10.27
C ARG A 396 8.66 11.51 -8.91
N LEU A 397 9.37 12.26 -8.06
CA LEU A 397 8.86 12.69 -6.76
C LEU A 397 7.64 13.61 -6.90
N ASP A 398 7.67 14.58 -7.82
CA ASP A 398 6.53 15.48 -8.06
C ASP A 398 5.29 14.70 -8.50
N ARG A 399 5.43 13.76 -9.46
CA ARG A 399 4.32 12.90 -9.87
C ARG A 399 3.76 12.05 -8.73
N ALA A 400 4.63 11.51 -7.88
CA ALA A 400 4.20 10.76 -6.70
C ALA A 400 3.50 11.67 -5.68
N SER A 401 4.00 12.89 -5.47
CA SER A 401 3.42 13.88 -4.57
C SER A 401 2.05 14.36 -5.05
N ASP A 402 1.90 14.67 -6.34
CA ASP A 402 0.61 15.05 -6.93
C ASP A 402 -0.42 13.92 -6.81
N ALA A 403 0.01 12.66 -6.98
CA ALA A 403 -0.88 11.51 -6.83
C ALA A 403 -1.30 11.25 -5.37
N LEU A 404 -0.50 11.71 -4.41
CA LEU A 404 -0.77 11.61 -2.96
C LEU A 404 -1.45 12.85 -2.38
N GLU A 405 -1.44 13.99 -3.09
CA GLU A 405 -1.99 15.27 -2.65
C GLU A 405 -3.35 15.10 -1.95
N PRO A 406 -4.35 14.43 -2.54
CA PRO A 406 -5.67 14.33 -1.92
C PRO A 406 -5.63 13.66 -0.53
N PHE A 407 -4.79 12.65 -0.34
CA PHE A 407 -4.67 11.90 0.92
C PHE A 407 -3.79 12.58 1.96
N SER A 408 -3.02 13.58 1.55
CA SER A 408 -2.09 14.33 2.40
C SER A 408 -2.60 15.71 2.81
N THR A 409 -3.76 16.14 2.27
CA THR A 409 -4.33 17.49 2.45
C THR A 409 -5.80 17.48 2.87
N GLN A 410 -6.40 16.30 3.05
CA GLN A 410 -7.81 16.16 3.37
C GLN A 410 -8.00 15.11 4.47
N ASN A 411 -9.02 15.30 5.30
CA ASN A 411 -9.40 14.36 6.35
C ASN A 411 -10.58 13.49 5.91
N TRP A 412 -10.56 12.24 6.37
CA TRP A 412 -11.70 11.33 6.33
C TRP A 412 -12.05 10.90 7.75
N THR A 413 -13.33 10.64 7.96
CA THR A 413 -13.81 9.95 9.16
C THR A 413 -14.45 8.64 8.72
N PHE A 414 -14.01 7.54 9.30
CA PHE A 414 -14.46 6.19 8.96
C PHE A 414 -15.18 5.57 10.14
N ASP A 415 -16.24 4.80 9.87
CA ASP A 415 -16.71 3.79 10.81
C ASP A 415 -15.93 2.48 10.60
N ASN A 416 -15.74 1.70 11.66
CA ASN A 416 -15.06 0.42 11.64
C ASN A 416 -15.69 -0.60 12.61
N GLN A 417 -16.97 -0.43 12.94
CA GLN A 417 -17.67 -1.24 13.94
C GLN A 417 -17.59 -2.74 13.66
N ASN A 418 -17.69 -3.18 12.40
CA ASN A 418 -17.59 -4.59 12.04
C ASN A 418 -16.21 -5.18 12.36
N VAL A 419 -15.13 -4.40 12.22
CA VAL A 419 -13.78 -4.81 12.67
C VAL A 419 -13.74 -4.92 14.20
N GLN A 420 -14.33 -3.96 14.91
CA GLN A 420 -14.40 -3.99 16.38
C GLN A 420 -15.19 -5.18 16.89
N ASP A 421 -16.36 -5.45 16.30
CA ASP A 421 -17.20 -6.59 16.61
C ASP A 421 -16.49 -7.91 16.32
N THR A 422 -15.64 -7.95 15.29
CA THR A 422 -14.80 -9.12 15.00
C THR A 422 -13.80 -9.32 16.13
N TRP A 423 -13.07 -8.28 16.53
CA TRP A 423 -12.09 -8.34 17.62
C TRP A 423 -12.72 -8.78 18.96
N THR A 424 -13.87 -8.23 19.31
CA THR A 424 -14.55 -8.52 20.59
C THR A 424 -15.09 -9.96 20.66
N ARG A 425 -15.40 -10.58 19.52
CA ARG A 425 -15.86 -11.97 19.44
C ARG A 425 -14.73 -13.01 19.43
N LEU A 426 -13.48 -12.61 19.26
CA LEU A 426 -12.33 -13.50 19.40
C LEU A 426 -12.10 -13.88 20.86
N SER A 427 -11.69 -15.12 21.09
CA SER A 427 -11.15 -15.54 22.39
C SER A 427 -9.82 -14.84 22.69
N SER A 428 -9.38 -14.83 23.95
CA SER A 428 -8.07 -14.27 24.31
C SER A 428 -6.92 -14.95 23.54
N GLU A 429 -6.97 -16.27 23.39
CA GLU A 429 -5.97 -17.04 22.62
C GLU A 429 -5.95 -16.64 21.15
N GLU A 430 -7.11 -16.40 20.54
CA GLU A 430 -7.20 -15.92 19.15
C GLU A 430 -6.68 -14.49 19.01
N ARG A 431 -6.94 -13.61 19.98
CA ARG A 431 -6.41 -12.24 20.00
C ARG A 431 -4.88 -12.21 20.09
N ASP A 432 -4.31 -13.09 20.91
CA ASP A 432 -2.85 -13.23 21.04
C ASP A 432 -2.22 -13.77 19.75
N LYS A 433 -2.89 -14.72 19.09
CA LYS A 433 -2.43 -15.30 17.82
C LYS A 433 -2.60 -14.36 16.63
N PHE A 434 -3.64 -13.53 16.64
CA PHE A 434 -4.00 -12.62 15.55
C PHE A 434 -4.17 -11.19 16.07
N PRO A 435 -3.11 -10.52 16.55
CA PRO A 435 -3.23 -9.14 17.02
C PRO A 435 -3.56 -8.21 15.84
N PHE A 436 -4.68 -7.48 15.93
CA PHE A 436 -5.03 -6.44 14.96
C PHE A 436 -5.79 -5.25 15.56
N ASN A 437 -5.92 -5.16 16.88
CA ASN A 437 -6.47 -3.97 17.52
C ASN A 437 -5.47 -2.81 17.42
N ILE A 438 -5.76 -1.85 16.55
CA ILE A 438 -4.86 -0.73 16.26
C ILE A 438 -4.64 0.18 17.47
N ARG A 439 -5.54 0.16 18.47
CA ARG A 439 -5.39 0.92 19.73
C ARG A 439 -4.18 0.48 20.56
N ASP A 440 -3.72 -0.74 20.36
CA ASP A 440 -2.58 -1.30 21.09
C ASP A 440 -1.23 -0.93 20.41
N LEU A 441 -1.27 -0.25 19.26
CA LEU A 441 -0.07 0.19 18.55
C LEU A 441 0.53 1.45 19.20
N ASP A 442 1.76 1.32 19.70
CA ASP A 442 2.56 2.46 20.13
C ASP A 442 3.31 3.08 18.94
N TRP A 443 2.90 4.29 18.54
CA TRP A 443 3.48 4.97 17.38
C TRP A 443 4.97 5.28 17.54
N ASP A 444 5.47 5.57 18.74
CA ASP A 444 6.88 5.87 18.96
C ASP A 444 7.75 4.62 18.72
N SER A 445 7.40 3.50 19.33
CA SER A 445 8.08 2.21 19.12
C SER A 445 7.99 1.76 17.66
N TYR A 446 6.81 1.91 17.05
CA TYR A 446 6.62 1.62 15.63
C TYR A 446 7.57 2.44 14.74
N MET A 447 7.72 3.75 15.01
CA MET A 447 8.55 4.62 14.19
C MET A 447 10.04 4.27 14.24
N ILE A 448 10.53 3.71 15.36
CA ILE A 448 11.91 3.19 15.45
C ILE A 448 12.13 2.10 14.41
N ASP A 449 11.26 1.10 14.38
CA ASP A 449 11.36 -0.04 13.48
C ASP A 449 11.05 0.36 12.04
N TYR A 450 10.09 1.25 11.80
CA TYR A 450 9.76 1.78 10.49
C TYR A 450 10.97 2.46 9.83
N ILE A 451 11.61 3.40 10.53
CA ILE A 451 12.79 4.14 10.04
C ILE A 451 13.99 3.21 9.85
N ARG A 452 14.17 2.22 10.73
CA ARG A 452 15.20 1.20 10.57
C ARG A 452 14.93 0.31 9.35
N GLY A 453 13.69 -0.09 9.17
CA GLY A 453 13.22 -0.94 8.09
C GLY A 453 13.45 -0.33 6.72
N THR A 454 13.09 0.95 6.53
CA THR A 454 13.36 1.66 5.27
C THR A 454 14.86 1.75 4.97
N MET A 455 15.71 1.94 5.98
CA MET A 455 17.16 1.92 5.80
C MET A 455 17.67 0.54 5.33
N ILE A 456 17.22 -0.55 5.95
CA ILE A 456 17.64 -1.91 5.59
C ILE A 456 17.12 -2.29 4.20
N HIS A 457 15.82 -2.12 3.96
CA HIS A 457 15.14 -2.70 2.82
C HIS A 457 15.13 -1.82 1.56
N HIS A 458 15.28 -0.50 1.69
CA HIS A 458 15.30 0.42 0.55
C HIS A 458 16.65 1.10 0.32
N LEU A 459 17.31 1.55 1.39
CA LEU A 459 18.63 2.16 1.28
C LEU A 459 19.77 1.13 1.27
N GLN A 460 19.45 -0.16 1.49
CA GLN A 460 20.40 -1.27 1.56
C GLN A 460 21.53 -0.98 2.55
N ASP A 461 21.14 -0.36 3.67
CA ASP A 461 22.09 0.18 4.63
C ASP A 461 22.45 -0.87 5.69
N SER A 462 23.73 -0.93 6.06
CA SER A 462 24.22 -1.91 7.03
C SER A 462 24.06 -1.39 8.46
N MET A 463 23.42 -2.17 9.34
CA MET A 463 23.23 -1.81 10.75
C MET A 463 24.44 -2.14 11.64
N GLU A 464 25.58 -2.51 11.05
CA GLU A 464 26.81 -2.78 11.79
C GLU A 464 27.30 -1.54 12.55
N PRO A 465 27.77 -1.67 13.81
CA PRO A 465 28.14 -0.53 14.66
C PRO A 465 29.14 0.45 14.03
N ASP A 466 30.15 -0.07 13.33
CA ASP A 466 31.17 0.75 12.67
C ASP A 466 30.61 1.57 11.50
N VAL A 467 29.67 0.99 10.75
CA VAL A 467 29.00 1.70 9.66
C VAL A 467 28.11 2.80 10.24
N ARG A 468 27.36 2.51 11.32
CA ARG A 468 26.52 3.50 12.02
C ARG A 468 27.33 4.67 12.57
N LYS A 469 28.48 4.40 13.19
CA LYS A 469 29.39 5.44 13.68
C LYS A 469 29.93 6.33 12.57
N LYS A 470 30.30 5.76 11.42
CA LYS A 470 30.74 6.53 10.23
C LYS A 470 29.59 7.34 9.63
N ALA A 471 28.39 6.77 9.57
CA ALA A 471 27.17 7.45 9.10
C ALA A 471 26.88 8.69 9.94
N LEU A 472 26.94 8.57 11.28
CA LEU A 472 26.72 9.69 12.20
C LEU A 472 27.77 10.81 12.01
N LYS A 473 29.06 10.45 11.85
CA LYS A 473 30.10 11.44 11.52
C LYS A 473 29.87 12.14 10.19
N ARG A 474 29.38 11.42 9.17
CA ARG A 474 28.99 12.01 7.87
C ARG A 474 27.81 12.97 8.05
N TYR A 475 26.79 12.55 8.80
CA TYR A 475 25.61 13.36 9.08
C TYR A 475 25.98 14.70 9.72
N TYR A 476 26.82 14.71 10.78
CA TYR A 476 27.26 15.96 11.41
C TYR A 476 28.08 16.85 10.47
N ARG A 477 28.93 16.28 9.61
CA ARG A 477 29.62 17.07 8.58
C ARG A 477 28.65 17.72 7.60
N LEU A 478 27.65 16.97 7.13
CA LEU A 478 26.60 17.51 6.25
C LEU A 478 25.75 18.57 6.94
N TYR A 479 25.47 18.40 8.23
CA TYR A 479 24.79 19.40 9.04
C TYR A 479 25.61 20.70 9.16
N LEU A 480 26.92 20.61 9.42
CA LEU A 480 27.80 21.78 9.42
C LEU A 480 27.85 22.46 8.04
N CYS A 481 27.96 21.69 6.96
CA CYS A 481 27.86 22.23 5.60
C CYS A 481 26.52 22.95 5.36
N HIS A 482 25.43 22.41 5.90
CA HIS A 482 24.11 23.03 5.81
C HIS A 482 24.02 24.34 6.59
N LEU A 483 24.57 24.41 7.80
CA LEU A 483 24.63 25.65 8.57
C LEU A 483 25.48 26.72 7.88
N LEU A 484 26.64 26.34 7.33
CA LEU A 484 27.49 27.24 6.55
C LEU A 484 26.76 27.77 5.32
N LEU A 485 26.09 26.89 4.57
CA LEU A 485 25.30 27.30 3.40
C LEU A 485 24.18 28.27 3.78
N LYS A 486 23.45 28.00 4.88
CA LYS A 486 22.43 28.93 5.40
C LYS A 486 23.04 30.27 5.77
N GLY A 487 24.19 30.28 6.45
CA GLY A 487 24.92 31.50 6.80
C GLY A 487 25.30 32.33 5.57
N VAL A 488 25.84 31.67 4.52
CA VAL A 488 26.18 32.33 3.25
C VAL A 488 24.93 32.92 2.58
N ILE A 489 23.83 32.17 2.50
CA ILE A 489 22.59 32.66 1.91
C ILE A 489 22.05 33.88 2.67
N ILE A 490 22.00 33.82 4.00
CA ILE A 490 21.55 34.95 4.85
C ILE A 490 22.45 36.16 4.65
N PHE A 491 23.77 35.97 4.61
CA PHE A 491 24.73 37.04 4.36
C PHE A 491 24.52 37.70 2.98
N LEU A 492 24.34 36.91 1.92
CA LEU A 492 24.08 37.42 0.58
C LEU A 492 22.75 38.19 0.49
N ILE A 493 21.70 37.70 1.16
CA ILE A 493 20.42 38.42 1.26
C ILE A 493 20.61 39.74 2.00
N GLY A 494 21.38 39.75 3.10
CA GLY A 494 21.72 40.97 3.84
C GLY A 494 22.47 42.00 2.98
N LEU A 495 23.44 41.56 2.18
CA LEU A 495 24.16 42.43 1.23
C LEU A 495 23.23 43.01 0.16
N LEU A 496 22.28 42.21 -0.34
CA LEU A 496 21.28 42.67 -1.30
C LEU A 496 20.39 43.76 -0.69
N PHE A 497 19.87 43.53 0.53
CA PHE A 497 19.06 44.53 1.24
C PHE A 497 19.85 45.80 1.52
N TRP A 498 21.11 45.69 1.95
CA TRP A 498 21.99 46.85 2.15
C TRP A 498 22.21 47.62 0.85
N SER A 499 22.44 46.93 -0.27
CA SER A 499 22.63 47.57 -1.56
C SER A 499 21.37 48.32 -2.01
N ILE A 500 20.19 47.73 -1.83
CA ILE A 500 18.91 48.39 -2.12
C ILE A 500 18.70 49.60 -1.21
N PHE A 501 19.00 49.48 0.08
CA PHE A 501 18.91 50.58 1.04
C PHE A 501 19.81 51.76 0.66
N CYS A 502 21.07 51.48 0.31
CA CYS A 502 22.01 52.50 -0.18
C CYS A 502 21.55 53.13 -1.50
N LEU A 503 20.91 52.38 -2.40
CA LEU A 503 20.36 52.92 -3.65
C LEU A 503 19.14 53.81 -3.43
N VAL A 504 18.31 53.52 -2.43
CA VAL A 504 17.08 54.27 -2.11
C VAL A 504 17.35 55.52 -1.27
N LEU A 505 18.38 55.50 -0.41
CA LEU A 505 18.76 56.66 0.43
C LEU A 505 19.94 57.47 -0.11
N GLY A 506 20.69 56.90 -1.06
CA GLY A 506 21.77 57.59 -1.79
C GLY A 506 21.30 58.37 -3.01
N SER A 507 19.99 58.28 -3.33
CA SER A 507 19.22 59.17 -4.22
C SER A 507 18.39 60.12 -3.38
#